data_AF-A0A1D9PAJ6-F1
#
_entry.id   AF-A0A1D9PAJ6-F1
#
_cell.length_a   1.000
_cell.length_b   1.000
_cell.length_c   1.000
_cell.angle_alpha   90.00
_cell.angle_beta   90.00
_cell.angle_gamma   90.00
#
_symmetry.space_group_name_H-M   'P 1'
#
loop_
_entity.id
_entity.type
_entity.pdbx_description
1 polymer ?
#
loop_
_entity_poly.entity_id
_entity_poly.type
_entity_poly.pdbx_seq_one_letter_code
_entity_poly.pdbx_strand_id
1 'polypeptide(L)'
;MGFFLFIIAYILLFPLTFVNLFYVEKTKGYFRDTAKNIDVFANREFRAFWNKVLITEDGYAFGVPGETISSALGKNQLKGTLTKRGKFLVELLDTIDENHSINSIDISIMGKLNQPTPKRNTLLWKIGTFFYGLIALLNENFSIIAGFGLEPKTEATIKTAGIFIYFLFTYFNFKQTLSNLNPMP
;
A
#
# COMPACT_ATOMS: atom_id res chain seq x y z
N MET A 1 -9.31 20.87 -10.07
CA MET A 1 -7.88 21.05 -10.38
C MET A 1 -7.20 19.75 -10.81
N GLY A 2 -7.24 18.67 -10.00
CA GLY A 2 -6.55 17.41 -10.31
C GLY A 2 -6.93 16.75 -11.65
N PHE A 3 -8.22 16.72 -12.01
CA PHE A 3 -8.68 16.12 -13.28
C PHE A 3 -8.13 16.84 -14.53
N PHE A 4 -8.02 18.17 -14.50
CA PHE A 4 -7.44 18.93 -15.62
C PHE A 4 -5.93 18.69 -15.74
N LEU A 5 -5.22 18.64 -14.61
CA LEU A 5 -3.79 18.29 -14.59
C LEU A 5 -3.55 16.87 -15.13
N PHE A 6 -4.44 15.93 -14.81
CA PHE A 6 -4.40 14.56 -15.35
C PHE A 6 -4.51 14.55 -16.88
N ILE A 7 -5.48 15.27 -17.45
CA ILE A 7 -5.64 15.37 -18.91
C ILE A 7 -4.40 15.97 -19.56
N ILE A 8 -3.89 17.08 -19.00
CA ILE A 8 -2.68 17.74 -19.51
C ILE A 8 -1.48 16.80 -19.46
N ALA A 9 -1.28 16.07 -18.36
CA ALA A 9 -0.18 15.13 -18.22
C ALA A 9 -0.22 14.02 -19.28
N TYR A 10 -1.40 13.43 -19.55
CA TYR A 10 -1.54 12.41 -20.60
C TYR A 10 -1.29 12.96 -22.00
N ILE A 11 -1.78 14.17 -22.32
CA ILE A 11 -1.54 14.83 -23.60
C ILE A 11 -0.04 15.14 -23.80
N LEU A 12 0.66 15.54 -22.74
CA LEU A 12 2.08 15.89 -22.81
C LEU A 12 3.02 14.67 -22.81
N LEU A 13 2.65 13.57 -22.13
CA LEU A 13 3.51 12.40 -21.97
C LEU A 13 3.95 11.81 -23.31
N PHE A 14 3.01 11.65 -24.24
CA PHE A 14 3.29 11.08 -25.56
C PHE A 14 4.26 11.94 -26.40
N PRO A 15 3.99 13.23 -26.70
CA PRO A 15 4.90 14.05 -27.49
C PRO A 15 6.25 14.28 -26.78
N LEU A 16 6.28 14.42 -25.46
CA LEU A 16 7.55 14.58 -24.73
C LEU A 16 8.42 13.34 -24.81
N THR A 17 7.84 12.14 -24.82
CA THR A 17 8.61 10.89 -25.01
C THR A 17 9.30 10.87 -26.36
N PHE A 18 8.65 11.37 -27.43
CA PHE A 18 9.24 11.51 -28.75
C PHE A 18 10.28 12.62 -28.84
N VAL A 19 9.99 13.79 -28.26
CA VAL A 19 10.95 14.90 -28.21
C VAL A 19 12.22 14.47 -27.49
N ASN A 20 12.09 13.75 -26.36
CA ASN A 20 13.22 13.25 -25.59
C ASN A 20 14.16 12.34 -26.40
N LEU A 21 13.65 11.58 -27.38
CA LEU A 21 14.49 10.75 -28.27
C LEU A 21 15.55 11.58 -29.01
N PHE A 22 15.24 12.82 -29.40
CA PHE A 22 16.17 13.69 -30.12
C PHE A 22 17.29 14.26 -29.25
N TYR A 23 17.11 14.26 -27.92
CA TYR A 23 18.09 14.79 -26.96
C TYR A 23 18.96 13.69 -26.31
N VAL A 24 18.66 12.42 -26.56
CA VAL A 24 19.40 11.30 -25.98
C VAL A 24 20.69 11.05 -26.77
N GLU A 25 21.82 11.48 -26.21
CA GLU A 25 23.15 11.30 -26.82
C GLU A 25 23.59 9.83 -26.91
N LYS A 26 23.07 8.96 -26.02
CA LYS A 26 23.37 7.52 -25.97
C LYS A 26 22.09 6.70 -26.06
N THR A 27 21.80 6.19 -27.25
CA THR A 27 20.59 5.39 -27.51
C THR A 27 20.70 3.94 -27.01
N LYS A 28 21.92 3.46 -26.72
CA LYS A 28 22.14 2.10 -26.22
C LYS A 28 21.51 1.93 -24.83
N GLY A 29 20.44 1.15 -24.75
CA GLY A 29 19.71 0.88 -23.51
C GLY A 29 18.50 1.81 -23.29
N TYR A 30 18.42 2.96 -23.98
CA TYR A 30 17.33 3.93 -23.79
C TYR A 30 15.94 3.31 -23.95
N PHE A 31 15.71 2.57 -25.04
CA PHE A 31 14.41 1.94 -25.29
C PHE A 31 14.07 0.88 -24.25
N ARG A 32 15.08 0.14 -23.77
CA ARG A 32 14.91 -0.87 -22.72
C ARG A 32 14.53 -0.21 -21.39
N ASP A 33 15.23 0.86 -21.00
CA ASP A 33 14.97 1.58 -19.76
C ASP A 33 13.62 2.28 -19.81
N THR A 34 13.26 2.87 -20.95
CA THR A 34 11.95 3.46 -21.19
C THR A 34 10.84 2.41 -21.08
N ALA A 35 11.00 1.25 -21.73
CA ALA A 35 10.04 0.15 -21.64
C ALA A 35 9.89 -0.35 -20.20
N LYS A 36 11.00 -0.50 -19.47
CA LYS A 36 10.98 -0.89 -18.05
C LYS A 36 10.27 0.15 -17.18
N ASN A 37 10.50 1.44 -17.40
CA ASN A 37 9.84 2.50 -16.64
C ASN A 37 8.34 2.54 -16.91
N ILE A 38 7.92 2.33 -18.16
CA ILE A 38 6.50 2.24 -18.53
C ILE A 38 5.86 1.03 -17.85
N ASP A 39 6.53 -0.12 -17.83
CA ASP A 39 6.05 -1.34 -17.15
C ASP A 39 5.87 -1.12 -15.63
N VAL A 40 6.88 -0.55 -14.97
CA VAL A 40 6.80 -0.18 -13.55
C VAL A 40 5.67 0.81 -13.28
N PHE A 41 5.53 1.84 -14.13
CA PHE A 41 4.44 2.81 -14.03
C PHE A 41 3.08 2.13 -14.19
N ALA A 42 2.90 1.30 -15.22
CA ALA A 42 1.65 0.63 -15.51
C ALA A 42 1.25 -0.36 -14.39
N ASN A 43 2.21 -1.03 -13.75
CA ASN A 43 1.96 -1.84 -12.57
C ASN A 43 1.34 -1.01 -11.43
N ARG A 44 1.90 0.18 -11.16
CA ARG A 44 1.42 1.08 -10.09
C ARG A 44 0.11 1.75 -10.42
N GLU A 45 0.02 2.36 -11.60
CA GLU A 45 -1.11 3.18 -12.03
C GLU A 45 -2.39 2.36 -12.14
N PHE A 46 -2.30 1.19 -12.79
CA PHE A 46 -3.45 0.34 -13.05
C PHE A 46 -3.61 -0.80 -12.04
N ARG A 47 -2.97 -0.71 -10.87
CA ARG A 47 -3.00 -1.75 -9.83
C ARG A 47 -4.41 -2.23 -9.46
N ALA A 48 -5.39 -1.33 -9.40
CA ALA A 48 -6.76 -1.68 -9.06
C ALA A 48 -7.39 -2.60 -10.12
N PHE A 49 -7.08 -2.32 -11.40
CA PHE A 49 -7.52 -3.15 -12.51
C PHE A 49 -6.78 -4.50 -12.50
N TRP A 50 -5.46 -4.50 -12.37
CA TRP A 50 -4.67 -5.73 -12.34
C TRP A 50 -5.04 -6.66 -11.19
N ASN A 51 -5.17 -6.12 -9.97
CA ASN A 51 -5.58 -6.89 -8.79
C ASN A 51 -6.96 -7.53 -8.97
N LYS A 52 -7.89 -6.83 -9.62
CA LYS A 52 -9.25 -7.35 -9.83
C LYS A 52 -9.34 -8.38 -10.94
N VAL A 53 -8.51 -8.26 -11.96
CA VAL A 53 -8.66 -9.04 -13.21
C VAL A 53 -7.69 -10.22 -13.29
N LEU A 54 -6.46 -10.05 -12.80
CA LEU A 54 -5.35 -10.99 -13.07
C LEU A 54 -5.07 -11.97 -11.93
N ILE A 55 -5.50 -11.66 -10.70
CA ILE A 55 -5.24 -12.50 -9.51
C ILE A 55 -6.51 -12.79 -8.70
N THR A 56 -6.45 -13.84 -7.89
CA THR A 56 -7.45 -14.13 -6.85
C THR A 56 -7.27 -13.23 -5.64
N GLU A 57 -8.25 -13.20 -4.72
CA GLU A 57 -8.22 -12.34 -3.53
C GLU A 57 -7.00 -12.59 -2.63
N ASP A 58 -6.53 -13.84 -2.54
CA ASP A 58 -5.34 -14.23 -1.78
C ASP A 58 -4.01 -13.99 -2.53
N GLY A 59 -4.06 -13.34 -3.70
CA GLY A 59 -2.91 -13.12 -4.56
C GLY A 59 -1.92 -12.06 -4.04
N TYR A 60 -0.69 -12.12 -4.55
CA TYR A 60 0.26 -11.03 -4.39
C TYR A 60 -0.21 -9.79 -5.15
N ALA A 61 -0.44 -8.69 -4.44
CA ALA A 61 -1.00 -7.49 -5.03
C ALA A 61 -0.03 -6.78 -6.00
N PHE A 62 -0.56 -6.36 -7.14
CA PHE A 62 0.06 -5.42 -8.08
C PHE A 62 0.18 -4.02 -7.48
N GLY A 63 1.12 -3.26 -8.03
CA GLY A 63 1.34 -1.86 -7.71
C GLY A 63 2.37 -1.58 -6.62
N VAL A 64 3.28 -2.50 -6.33
CA VAL A 64 4.42 -2.20 -5.46
C VAL A 64 5.34 -1.18 -6.16
N PRO A 65 5.75 -0.08 -5.50
CA PRO A 65 6.61 0.92 -6.11
C PRO A 65 7.92 0.33 -6.63
N GLY A 66 8.26 0.61 -7.89
CA GLY A 66 9.47 0.10 -8.53
C GLY A 66 9.37 -1.31 -9.11
N GLU A 67 8.22 -1.98 -8.98
CA GLU A 67 8.01 -3.34 -9.49
C GLU A 67 7.37 -3.36 -10.88
N THR A 68 7.81 -4.27 -11.76
CA THR A 68 7.19 -4.52 -13.08
C THR A 68 5.93 -5.40 -12.98
N ILE A 69 5.05 -5.34 -13.98
CA ILE A 69 3.90 -6.23 -14.09
C ILE A 69 4.36 -7.69 -14.16
N SER A 70 5.41 -7.98 -14.93
CA SER A 70 5.97 -9.33 -15.08
C SER A 70 6.49 -9.92 -13.76
N SER A 71 7.14 -9.13 -12.91
CA SER A 71 7.57 -9.57 -11.56
C SER A 71 6.37 -9.96 -10.69
N ALA A 72 5.33 -9.13 -10.68
CA ALA A 72 4.11 -9.39 -9.91
C ALA A 72 3.36 -10.63 -10.45
N LEU A 73 3.30 -10.81 -11.77
CA LEU A 73 2.75 -12.02 -12.40
C LEU A 73 3.53 -13.27 -12.00
N GLY A 74 4.87 -13.24 -12.07
CA GLY A 74 5.73 -14.38 -11.69
C GLY A 74 5.54 -14.79 -10.23
N LYS A 75 5.43 -13.84 -9.30
CA LYS A 75 5.12 -14.11 -7.89
C LYS A 75 3.78 -14.81 -7.71
N ASN A 76 2.77 -14.39 -8.45
CA ASN A 76 1.45 -15.02 -8.43
C ASN A 76 1.42 -16.38 -9.14
N GLN A 77 2.24 -16.57 -10.17
CA GLN A 77 2.44 -17.85 -10.84
C GLN A 77 3.02 -18.89 -9.88
N LEU A 78 4.06 -18.53 -9.13
CA LEU A 78 4.65 -19.39 -8.09
C LEU A 78 3.66 -19.73 -6.97
N LYS A 79 2.78 -18.78 -6.61
CA LYS A 79 1.75 -18.98 -5.59
C LYS A 79 0.49 -19.70 -6.09
N GLY A 80 0.33 -19.87 -7.40
CA GLY A 80 -0.88 -20.43 -8.01
C GLY A 80 -2.11 -19.52 -7.90
N THR A 81 -1.94 -18.23 -7.65
CA THR A 81 -3.02 -17.25 -7.39
C THR A 81 -3.44 -16.43 -8.61
N LEU A 82 -3.04 -16.86 -9.82
CA LEU A 82 -3.46 -16.23 -11.07
C LEU A 82 -4.88 -16.64 -11.47
N THR A 83 -5.68 -15.69 -11.94
CA THR A 83 -6.95 -15.98 -12.62
C THR A 83 -6.68 -16.60 -14.00
N LYS A 84 -7.73 -17.08 -14.68
CA LYS A 84 -7.62 -17.53 -16.09
C LYS A 84 -7.02 -16.45 -17.00
N ARG A 85 -7.39 -15.18 -16.77
CA ARG A 85 -6.86 -14.04 -17.54
C ARG A 85 -5.40 -13.76 -17.19
N GLY A 86 -5.04 -13.87 -15.90
CA GLY A 86 -3.65 -13.80 -15.46
C GLY A 86 -2.76 -14.87 -16.09
N LYS A 87 -3.23 -16.12 -16.12
CA LYS A 87 -2.53 -17.25 -16.77
C LYS A 87 -2.34 -17.02 -18.26
N PHE A 88 -3.40 -16.62 -18.96
CA PHE A 88 -3.33 -16.29 -20.39
C PHE A 88 -2.30 -15.18 -20.66
N LEU A 89 -2.24 -14.14 -19.82
CA LEU A 89 -1.25 -13.08 -19.96
C LEU A 89 0.19 -13.59 -19.74
N VAL A 90 0.40 -14.48 -18.77
CA VAL A 90 1.70 -15.14 -18.56
C VAL A 90 2.08 -15.98 -19.78
N GLU A 91 1.17 -16.78 -20.33
CA GLU A 91 1.41 -17.59 -21.52
C GLU A 91 1.79 -16.74 -22.74
N LEU A 92 1.15 -15.58 -22.92
CA LEU A 92 1.50 -14.62 -23.97
C LEU A 92 2.92 -14.09 -23.79
N LEU A 93 3.32 -13.76 -22.57
CA LEU A 93 4.69 -13.29 -22.27
C LEU A 93 5.71 -14.42 -22.45
N ASP A 94 5.38 -15.64 -22.03
CA ASP A 94 6.23 -16.82 -22.16
C ASP A 94 6.42 -17.24 -23.63
N THR A 95 5.48 -16.88 -24.51
CA THR A 95 5.61 -17.04 -25.97
C THR A 95 6.67 -16.10 -26.57
N ILE A 96 6.87 -14.92 -25.96
CA ILE A 96 7.86 -13.93 -26.42
C ILE A 96 9.25 -14.26 -25.85
N ASP A 97 9.30 -14.66 -24.59
CA ASP A 97 10.53 -14.96 -23.85
C ASP A 97 10.25 -16.08 -22.84
N GLU A 98 10.98 -17.20 -22.93
CA GLU A 98 10.63 -18.38 -22.15
C GLU A 98 10.72 -18.12 -20.64
N ASN A 99 9.66 -18.47 -19.90
CA ASN A 99 9.53 -18.21 -18.46
C ASN A 99 9.72 -16.72 -18.09
N HIS A 100 9.32 -15.80 -18.98
CA HIS A 100 9.51 -14.36 -18.84
C HIS A 100 9.11 -13.83 -17.45
N SER A 101 7.92 -14.24 -16.97
CA SER A 101 7.37 -13.75 -15.71
C SER A 101 8.16 -14.25 -14.50
N ILE A 102 8.58 -15.52 -14.51
CA ILE A 102 9.39 -16.11 -13.45
C ILE A 102 10.79 -15.48 -13.41
N ASN A 103 11.40 -15.29 -14.58
CA ASN A 103 12.73 -14.69 -14.72
C ASN A 103 12.74 -13.20 -14.33
N SER A 104 11.58 -12.54 -14.39
CA SER A 104 11.43 -11.12 -14.06
C SER A 104 11.20 -10.84 -12.58
N ILE A 105 11.12 -11.86 -11.72
CA ILE A 105 10.84 -11.69 -10.30
C ILE A 105 11.93 -10.86 -9.61
N ASP A 106 11.54 -9.70 -9.06
CA ASP A 106 12.44 -8.88 -8.26
C ASP A 106 12.51 -9.38 -6.81
N ILE A 107 13.60 -10.07 -6.49
CA ILE A 107 13.92 -10.60 -5.16
C ILE A 107 14.14 -9.47 -4.14
N SER A 108 14.69 -8.33 -4.55
CA SER A 108 14.94 -7.19 -3.64
C SER A 108 13.63 -6.66 -3.06
N ILE A 109 12.56 -6.71 -3.84
CA ILE A 109 11.22 -6.33 -3.40
C ILE A 109 10.63 -7.36 -2.43
N MET A 110 10.87 -8.65 -2.66
CA MET A 110 10.45 -9.68 -1.69
C MET A 110 11.12 -9.48 -0.32
N GLY A 111 12.40 -9.14 -0.29
CA GLY A 111 13.10 -8.80 0.95
C GLY A 111 12.47 -7.60 1.69
N LYS A 112 12.05 -6.57 0.95
CA LYS A 112 11.37 -5.39 1.51
C LYS A 112 9.95 -5.68 2.02
N LEU A 113 9.28 -6.70 1.51
CA LEU A 113 7.93 -7.08 1.97
C LEU A 113 7.96 -8.09 3.12
N ASN A 114 8.99 -8.95 3.16
CA ASN A 114 9.21 -9.91 4.25
C ASN A 114 9.88 -9.29 5.48
N GLN A 115 10.24 -8.01 5.44
CA GLN A 115 10.78 -7.34 6.62
C GLN A 115 9.68 -7.18 7.68
N PRO A 116 9.91 -7.61 8.94
CA PRO A 116 8.93 -7.46 10.00
C PRO A 116 8.62 -5.99 10.22
N THR A 117 7.36 -5.69 10.58
CA THR A 117 6.90 -4.33 10.94
C THR A 117 7.93 -3.65 11.87
N PRO A 118 8.34 -2.39 11.62
CA PRO A 118 9.36 -1.74 12.41
C PRO A 118 9.06 -1.81 13.90
N LYS A 119 10.03 -2.27 14.72
CA LYS A 119 9.85 -2.50 16.17
C LYS A 119 9.22 -1.31 16.90
N ARG A 120 9.55 -0.09 16.47
CA ARG A 120 8.99 1.16 17.01
C ARG A 120 7.47 1.26 16.82
N ASN A 121 6.95 0.87 15.66
CA ASN A 121 5.51 0.92 15.38
C ASN A 121 4.76 -0.15 16.17
N THR A 122 5.33 -1.35 16.27
CA THR A 122 4.77 -2.42 17.13
C THR A 122 4.77 -2.01 18.61
N LEU A 123 5.82 -1.33 19.07
CA LEU A 123 5.90 -0.80 20.43
C LEU A 123 4.86 0.30 20.66
N LEU A 124 4.74 1.27 19.75
CA LEU A 124 3.73 2.33 19.83
C LEU A 124 2.31 1.75 19.85
N TRP A 125 2.05 0.71 19.05
CA TRP A 125 0.78 0.01 19.03
C TRP A 125 0.48 -0.67 20.36
N LYS A 126 1.45 -1.41 20.94
CA LYS A 126 1.31 -2.03 22.26
C LYS A 126 1.06 -1.01 23.37
N ILE A 127 1.80 0.09 23.37
CA ILE A 127 1.63 1.19 24.33
C ILE A 127 0.23 1.79 24.19
N GLY A 128 -0.18 2.06 22.96
CA GLY A 128 -1.52 2.56 22.68
C GLY A 128 -2.62 1.64 23.21
N THR A 129 -2.55 0.34 22.89
CA THR A 129 -3.54 -0.65 23.34
C THR A 129 -3.59 -0.76 24.87
N PHE A 130 -2.45 -0.64 25.55
CA PHE A 130 -2.39 -0.60 27.01
C PHE A 130 -3.14 0.60 27.59
N PHE A 131 -2.86 1.82 27.09
CA PHE A 131 -3.56 3.03 27.55
C PHE A 131 -5.05 3.02 27.20
N TYR A 132 -5.41 2.46 26.05
CA TYR A 132 -6.81 2.23 25.68
C TYR A 132 -7.55 1.36 26.70
N GLY A 133 -6.95 0.22 27.07
CA GLY A 133 -7.50 -0.66 28.10
C GLY A 133 -7.64 0.05 29.45
N LEU A 134 -6.66 0.88 29.83
CA LEU A 134 -6.71 1.67 31.05
C LEU A 134 -7.86 2.69 31.04
N ILE A 135 -8.06 3.41 29.93
CA ILE A 135 -9.15 4.38 29.77
C ILE A 135 -10.51 3.68 29.82
N ALA A 136 -10.67 2.56 29.13
CA ALA A 136 -11.91 1.78 29.15
C ALA A 136 -12.23 1.29 30.57
N LEU A 137 -11.23 0.75 31.28
CA LEU A 137 -11.38 0.25 32.63
C LEU A 137 -11.74 1.36 33.63
N LEU A 138 -11.11 2.54 33.51
CA LEU A 138 -11.44 3.72 34.32
C LEU A 138 -12.85 4.25 34.04
N ASN A 139 -13.30 4.19 32.78
CA ASN A 139 -14.62 4.64 32.38
C ASN A 139 -15.73 3.68 32.86
N GLU A 140 -15.48 2.37 32.83
CA GLU A 140 -16.42 1.35 33.33
C GLU A 140 -16.48 1.32 34.87
N ASN A 141 -15.34 1.52 35.54
CA ASN A 141 -15.25 1.48 37.00
C ASN A 141 -15.24 2.88 37.63
N PHE A 142 -16.09 3.76 37.10
CA PHE A 142 -16.10 5.17 37.47
C PHE A 142 -16.42 5.42 38.96
N SER A 143 -17.13 4.49 39.62
CA SER A 143 -17.37 4.51 41.06
C SER A 143 -16.08 4.58 41.89
N ILE A 144 -14.97 4.07 41.36
CA ILE A 144 -13.64 4.17 41.98
C ILE A 144 -13.14 5.64 41.96
N ILE A 145 -13.41 6.38 40.88
CA ILE A 145 -13.02 7.79 40.73
C ILE A 145 -13.82 8.68 41.70
N ALA A 146 -15.11 8.40 41.85
CA ALA A 146 -15.97 9.08 42.83
C ALA A 146 -15.50 8.85 44.28
N GLY A 147 -14.85 7.72 44.57
CA GLY A 147 -14.26 7.39 45.87
C GLY A 147 -13.07 8.26 46.29
N PHE A 148 -12.47 9.04 45.38
CA PHE A 148 -11.36 9.94 45.69
C PHE A 148 -11.79 11.30 46.28
N GLY A 149 -13.10 11.54 46.44
CA GLY A 149 -13.61 12.79 47.04
C GLY A 149 -13.35 14.03 46.18
N LEU A 150 -13.25 13.87 44.87
CA LEU A 150 -13.02 14.97 43.93
C LEU A 150 -14.24 15.89 43.85
N GLU A 151 -13.99 17.17 43.57
CA GLU A 151 -15.07 18.13 43.32
C GLU A 151 -15.87 17.72 42.07
N PRO A 152 -17.22 17.84 42.06
CA PRO A 152 -18.06 17.39 40.95
C PRO A 152 -17.67 17.97 39.58
N LYS A 153 -17.15 19.20 39.55
CA LYS A 153 -16.63 19.85 38.33
C LYS A 153 -15.40 19.13 37.77
N THR A 154 -14.49 18.73 38.64
CA THR A 154 -13.26 17.99 38.27
C THR A 154 -13.62 16.61 37.76
N GLU A 155 -14.57 15.94 38.41
CA GLU A 155 -15.10 14.65 37.98
C GLU A 155 -15.70 14.71 36.56
N ALA A 156 -16.56 15.70 36.29
CA ALA A 156 -17.17 15.89 34.98
C ALA A 156 -16.13 16.18 33.89
N THR A 157 -15.09 16.95 34.22
CA THR A 157 -14.00 17.29 33.27
C THR A 157 -13.20 16.06 32.89
N ILE A 158 -12.88 15.20 33.86
CA ILE A 158 -12.17 13.93 33.62
C ILE A 158 -13.00 13.00 32.72
N LYS A 159 -14.32 12.92 32.94
CA LYS A 159 -15.25 12.15 32.09
C LYS A 159 -15.21 12.62 30.63
N THR A 160 -15.40 13.93 30.41
CA THR A 160 -15.41 14.48 29.05
C THR A 160 -14.07 14.30 28.35
N ALA A 161 -12.96 14.51 29.06
CA ALA A 161 -11.62 14.30 28.52
C ALA A 161 -11.37 12.82 28.15
N GLY A 162 -11.77 11.87 29.01
CA GLY A 162 -11.62 10.44 28.76
C GLY A 162 -12.38 9.97 27.52
N ILE A 163 -13.63 10.43 27.34
CA ILE A 163 -14.44 10.15 26.15
C ILE A 163 -13.77 10.73 24.89
N PHE A 164 -13.26 11.96 24.96
CA PHE A 164 -12.62 12.60 23.81
C PHE A 164 -11.32 11.88 23.41
N ILE A 165 -10.50 11.50 24.39
CA ILE A 165 -9.27 10.72 24.17
C ILE A 165 -9.62 9.34 23.59
N TYR A 166 -10.69 8.70 24.07
CA TYR A 166 -11.18 7.43 23.54
C TYR A 166 -11.53 7.54 22.05
N PHE A 167 -12.31 8.55 21.65
CA PHE A 167 -12.66 8.77 20.25
C PHE A 167 -11.43 9.08 19.39
N LEU A 168 -10.53 9.94 19.89
CA LEU A 168 -9.32 10.33 19.18
C LEU A 168 -8.41 9.12 18.93
N PHE A 169 -8.18 8.31 19.96
CA PHE A 169 -7.36 7.12 19.90
C PHE A 169 -7.94 6.05 18.97
N THR A 170 -9.27 5.83 19.05
CA THR A 170 -9.99 4.93 18.14
C THR A 170 -9.85 5.37 16.69
N TYR A 171 -10.02 6.67 16.41
CA TYR A 171 -9.86 7.23 15.07
C TYR A 171 -8.43 7.01 14.51
N PHE A 172 -7.40 7.30 15.30
CA PHE A 172 -6.01 7.15 14.86
C PHE A 172 -5.63 5.68 14.60
N ASN A 173 -6.04 4.75 15.47
CA ASN A 173 -5.80 3.32 15.25
C ASN A 173 -6.52 2.78 14.02
N PHE A 174 -7.75 3.21 13.79
CA PHE A 174 -8.52 2.78 12.62
C PHE A 174 -7.86 3.28 11.33
N LYS A 175 -7.40 4.54 11.32
CA LYS A 175 -6.67 5.13 10.18
C LYS A 175 -5.36 4.39 9.88
N GLN A 176 -4.60 4.00 10.91
CA GLN A 176 -3.37 3.24 10.73
C GLN A 176 -3.61 1.81 10.22
N THR A 177 -4.67 1.16 10.68
CA THR A 177 -5.08 -0.16 10.19
C THR A 177 -5.50 -0.09 8.71
N LEU A 178 -6.26 0.95 8.34
CA LEU A 178 -6.65 1.21 6.95
C LEU A 178 -5.45 1.46 6.02
N SER A 179 -4.43 2.20 6.46
CA SER A 179 -3.24 2.46 5.63
C SER A 179 -2.36 1.23 5.42
N ASN A 180 -2.47 0.21 6.27
CA ASN A 180 -1.73 -1.04 6.14
C ASN A 180 -2.49 -2.07 5.28
N LEU A 181 -3.83 -2.05 5.31
CA LEU A 181 -4.69 -2.92 4.50
C LEU A 181 -4.85 -2.42 3.06
N ASN A 182 -4.83 -1.10 2.88
CA ASN A 182 -4.68 -0.47 1.58
C ASN A 182 -3.38 0.30 1.63
N PRO A 183 -2.26 -0.18 1.04
CA PRO A 183 -1.14 0.68 0.73
C PRO A 183 -1.66 1.74 -0.26
N MET A 184 -2.20 2.82 0.29
CA MET A 184 -2.85 3.92 -0.40
C MET A 184 -1.79 4.76 -1.15
N PRO A 185 -2.22 5.65 -2.07
CA PRO A 185 -2.10 5.49 -3.51
C PRO A 185 -0.73 5.68 -4.16
#